data_AF-A0A0L0N2V5-F1
#
_entry.id   AF-A0A0L0N2V5-F1
#
_cell.length_a   1.000
_cell.length_b   1.000
_cell.length_c   1.000
_cell.angle_alpha   90.00
_cell.angle_beta   90.00
_cell.angle_gamma   90.00
#
_symmetry.space_group_name_H-M   'P 1'
#
loop_
_entity.id
_entity.type
_entity.pdbx_description
1 polymer ?
#
loop_
_entity_poly.entity_id
_entity_poly.type
_entity_poly.pdbx_seq_one_letter_code
_entity_poly.pdbx_strand_id
1 'polypeptide(L)'
;MDEQHPDIFELHLLPVWQWRDTMQRSFYRLYEAVCAYDEPLIGYETEYFWKRQPGWNPDVLRDPREDGCMDPEQLAVLASLAEGLVWSFNWRLSLGLRRDGRHVESEDGGPTDYIPVVSPAWTKEAPVLDERLILHKYSDPDDTRSDPDFDKRNIQATTAALRTV
;
A
#
# COMPACT_ATOMS: atom_id res chain seq x y z
N MET A 1 14.97 -19.24 9.05
CA MET A 1 16.05 -18.46 8.41
C MET A 1 15.31 -17.48 7.54
N ASP A 2 15.04 -16.30 8.08
CA ASP A 2 14.52 -15.18 7.31
C ASP A 2 15.70 -14.61 6.53
N GLU A 3 15.87 -15.05 5.29
CA GLU A 3 16.55 -14.22 4.31
C GLU A 3 15.63 -13.04 4.02
N GLN A 4 15.69 -12.02 4.89
CA GLN A 4 15.33 -10.67 4.45
C GLN A 4 16.12 -10.43 3.16
N HIS A 5 15.47 -9.91 2.12
CA HIS A 5 16.14 -9.56 0.86
C HIS A 5 16.70 -8.13 0.99
N PRO A 6 17.91 -7.90 1.52
CA PRO A 6 18.51 -6.55 1.58
C PRO A 6 18.73 -5.97 0.17
N ASP A 7 18.71 -6.83 -0.85
CA ASP A 7 19.03 -6.46 -2.22
C ASP A 7 17.93 -5.64 -2.90
N ILE A 8 16.68 -5.62 -2.38
CA ILE A 8 15.60 -4.88 -3.04
C ILE A 8 15.91 -3.38 -3.14
N PHE A 9 16.52 -2.82 -2.09
CA PHE A 9 16.98 -1.43 -2.06
C PHE A 9 18.06 -1.19 -3.11
N GLU A 10 18.96 -2.16 -3.31
CA GLU A 10 20.04 -2.08 -4.30
C GLU A 10 19.51 -2.24 -5.73
N LEU A 11 18.53 -3.11 -5.95
CA LEU A 11 17.89 -3.32 -7.25
C LEU A 11 17.22 -2.04 -7.75
N HIS A 12 16.59 -1.27 -6.86
CA HIS A 12 16.04 0.04 -7.21
C HIS A 12 17.11 1.07 -7.61
N LEU A 13 18.39 0.85 -7.33
CA LEU A 13 19.48 1.71 -7.84
C LEU A 13 19.90 1.34 -9.27
N LEU A 14 19.54 0.16 -9.76
CA LEU A 14 19.91 -0.31 -11.10
C LEU A 14 18.95 0.24 -12.16
N PRO A 15 19.41 1.05 -13.14
CA PRO A 15 18.53 1.64 -14.17
C PRO A 15 17.75 0.59 -14.97
N VAL A 16 18.37 -0.57 -15.21
CA VAL A 16 17.77 -1.67 -15.96
C VAL A 16 16.61 -2.34 -15.22
N TRP A 17 16.69 -2.39 -13.89
CA TRP A 17 15.62 -2.89 -13.05
C TRP A 17 14.49 -1.86 -13.03
N GLN A 18 14.81 -0.61 -12.73
CA GLN A 18 13.86 0.49 -12.74
C GLN A 18 13.09 0.60 -14.06
N TRP A 19 13.75 0.38 -15.20
CA TRP A 19 13.10 0.46 -16.51
C TRP A 19 12.10 -0.67 -16.78
N ARG A 20 12.34 -1.87 -16.23
CA ARG A 20 11.45 -3.03 -16.38
C ARG A 20 10.41 -3.15 -15.28
N ASP A 21 10.58 -2.41 -14.20
CA ASP A 21 9.68 -2.49 -13.07
C ASP A 21 8.34 -1.84 -13.40
N THR A 22 7.28 -2.39 -12.81
CA THR A 22 5.91 -1.96 -13.08
C THR A 22 5.19 -1.69 -11.78
N MET A 23 4.17 -0.84 -11.84
CA MET A 23 3.32 -0.54 -10.70
C MET A 23 2.72 -1.80 -10.07
N GLN A 24 2.30 -2.79 -10.89
CA GLN A 24 1.77 -4.07 -10.41
C GLN A 24 2.82 -4.86 -9.61
N ARG A 25 4.07 -4.90 -10.09
CA ARG A 25 5.16 -5.61 -9.40
C ARG A 25 5.51 -4.94 -8.07
N SER A 26 5.60 -3.62 -8.03
CA SER A 26 5.81 -2.89 -6.76
C SER A 26 4.65 -3.09 -5.79
N PHE A 27 3.41 -3.13 -6.29
CA PHE A 27 2.26 -3.44 -5.46
C PHE A 27 2.31 -4.85 -4.82
N TYR A 28 2.75 -5.86 -5.58
CA TYR A 28 2.94 -7.20 -5.03
C TYR A 28 4.10 -7.28 -4.03
N ARG A 29 5.20 -6.53 -4.24
CA ARG A 29 6.26 -6.41 -3.23
C ARG A 29 5.77 -5.73 -1.96
N LEU A 30 4.93 -4.70 -2.09
CA LEU A 30 4.30 -4.06 -0.95
C LEU A 30 3.38 -5.02 -0.19
N TYR A 31 2.62 -5.87 -0.90
CA TYR A 31 1.83 -6.95 -0.31
C TYR A 31 2.70 -7.93 0.49
N GLU A 32 3.80 -8.40 -0.08
CA GLU A 32 4.73 -9.29 0.61
C GLU A 32 5.31 -8.62 1.87
N ALA A 33 5.72 -7.36 1.77
CA ALA A 33 6.24 -6.58 2.90
C ALA A 33 5.20 -6.40 4.01
N VAL A 34 3.94 -6.12 3.64
CA VAL A 34 2.82 -6.07 4.58
C VAL A 34 2.64 -7.42 5.25
N CYS A 35 2.47 -8.52 4.52
CA CYS A 35 2.31 -9.85 5.10
C CYS A 35 3.46 -10.26 6.03
N ALA A 36 4.69 -9.85 5.72
CA ALA A 36 5.87 -10.08 6.55
C ALA A 36 5.99 -9.13 7.76
N TYR A 37 5.15 -8.11 7.85
CA TYR A 37 5.25 -7.02 8.82
C TYR A 37 6.59 -6.29 8.78
N ASP A 38 7.18 -6.14 7.59
CA ASP A 38 8.44 -5.43 7.37
C ASP A 38 8.19 -3.93 7.20
N GLU A 39 7.97 -3.22 8.31
CA GLU A 39 7.66 -1.78 8.31
C GLU A 39 8.66 -0.91 7.52
N PRO A 40 10.00 -1.12 7.62
CA PRO A 40 10.95 -0.41 6.78
C PRO A 40 10.72 -0.61 5.28
N LEU A 41 10.48 -1.85 4.84
CA LEU A 41 10.24 -2.15 3.44
C LEU A 41 8.88 -1.62 2.97
N ILE A 42 7.85 -1.67 3.81
CA ILE A 42 6.52 -1.09 3.52
C ILE A 42 6.66 0.41 3.23
N GLY A 43 7.35 1.16 4.10
CA GLY A 43 7.57 2.60 3.90
C GLY A 43 8.37 2.87 2.62
N TYR A 44 9.42 2.09 2.38
CA TYR A 44 10.28 2.25 1.21
C TYR A 44 9.57 1.96 -0.12
N GLU A 45 8.85 0.84 -0.24
CA GLU A 45 8.07 0.52 -1.46
C GLU A 45 6.94 1.53 -1.68
N THR A 46 6.30 2.02 -0.61
CA THR A 46 5.28 3.07 -0.70
C THR A 46 5.87 4.36 -1.28
N GLU A 47 7.03 4.80 -0.78
CA GLU A 47 7.71 6.00 -1.27
C GLU A 47 8.23 5.82 -2.70
N TYR A 48 8.75 4.63 -3.03
CA TYR A 48 9.16 4.29 -4.38
C TYR A 48 7.97 4.36 -5.34
N PHE A 49 6.83 3.76 -4.99
CA PHE A 49 5.60 3.83 -5.78
C PHE A 49 5.12 5.29 -5.94
N TRP A 50 5.11 6.05 -4.85
CA TRP A 50 4.72 7.46 -4.82
C TRP A 50 5.56 8.30 -5.79
N LYS A 51 6.89 8.12 -5.82
CA LYS A 51 7.81 8.93 -6.61
C LYS A 51 7.86 8.58 -8.11
N ARG A 52 7.30 7.44 -8.55
CA ARG A 52 7.30 6.98 -9.95
C ARG A 52 6.28 7.68 -10.88
N GLN A 53 6.08 8.97 -10.67
CA GLN A 53 5.20 9.81 -11.47
C GLN A 53 5.62 9.95 -12.95
N PRO A 54 4.68 10.30 -13.85
CA PRO A 54 3.21 10.31 -13.65
C PRO A 54 2.57 8.94 -13.89
N GLY A 55 3.36 7.94 -14.33
CA GLY A 55 2.83 6.68 -14.87
C GLY A 55 2.21 5.74 -13.85
N TRP A 56 2.41 5.98 -12.54
CA TRP A 56 1.96 5.08 -11.48
C TRP A 56 0.79 5.70 -10.70
N ASN A 57 -0.42 5.17 -10.92
CA ASN A 57 -1.66 5.58 -10.25
C ASN A 57 -2.40 4.33 -9.74
N PRO A 58 -2.68 4.19 -8.44
CA PRO A 58 -3.36 3.01 -7.89
C PRO A 58 -4.63 2.61 -8.63
N ASP A 59 -5.45 3.56 -9.11
CA ASP A 59 -6.66 3.34 -9.92
C ASP A 59 -6.46 2.28 -11.03
N VAL A 60 -5.33 2.33 -11.73
CA VAL A 60 -5.05 1.46 -12.88
C VAL A 60 -4.34 0.15 -12.51
N LEU A 61 -4.26 -0.21 -11.23
CA LEU A 61 -3.79 -1.53 -10.82
C LEU A 61 -4.71 -2.60 -11.41
N ARG A 62 -4.12 -3.57 -12.10
CA ARG A 62 -4.88 -4.70 -12.66
C ARG A 62 -5.39 -5.57 -11.54
N ASP A 63 -6.53 -6.19 -11.80
CA ASP A 63 -7.14 -7.15 -10.88
C ASP A 63 -6.19 -8.35 -10.68
N PRO A 64 -5.79 -8.68 -9.44
CA PRO A 64 -4.91 -9.81 -9.17
C PRO A 64 -5.44 -11.15 -9.70
N ARG A 65 -6.76 -11.29 -9.88
CA ARG A 65 -7.37 -12.49 -10.47
C ARG A 65 -6.94 -12.71 -11.92
N GLU A 66 -6.68 -11.63 -12.67
CA GLU A 66 -6.14 -11.71 -14.03
C GLU A 66 -4.70 -12.24 -14.05
N ASP A 67 -3.97 -12.06 -12.96
CA ASP A 67 -2.62 -12.60 -12.76
C ASP A 67 -2.64 -13.99 -12.08
N GLY A 68 -3.82 -14.59 -11.88
CA GLY A 68 -4.00 -15.94 -11.34
C GLY A 68 -4.19 -16.05 -9.83
N CYS A 69 -4.45 -14.94 -9.13
CA CYS A 69 -4.84 -14.96 -7.71
C CYS A 69 -6.22 -15.61 -7.55
N MET A 70 -6.26 -16.82 -7.00
CA MET A 70 -7.49 -17.58 -6.75
C MET A 70 -7.83 -17.69 -5.25
N ASP A 71 -6.90 -17.32 -4.38
CA ASP A 71 -7.07 -17.39 -2.93
C ASP A 71 -7.88 -16.19 -2.42
N PRO A 72 -9.04 -16.41 -1.78
CA PRO A 72 -9.87 -15.31 -1.26
C PRO A 72 -9.18 -14.49 -0.17
N GLU A 73 -8.33 -15.10 0.67
CA GLU A 73 -7.58 -14.38 1.71
C GLU A 73 -6.59 -13.40 1.07
N GLN A 74 -5.73 -13.89 0.17
CA GLN A 74 -4.81 -13.06 -0.59
C GLN A 74 -5.53 -11.92 -1.32
N LEU A 75 -6.66 -12.19 -1.99
CA LEU A 75 -7.41 -11.16 -2.70
C LEU A 75 -7.97 -10.10 -1.74
N ALA A 76 -8.50 -10.51 -0.59
CA ALA A 76 -9.02 -9.59 0.43
C ALA A 76 -7.92 -8.69 1.02
N VAL A 77 -6.72 -9.24 1.25
CA VAL A 77 -5.56 -8.48 1.72
C VAL A 77 -5.07 -7.50 0.65
N LEU A 78 -4.92 -7.94 -0.61
CA LEU A 78 -4.54 -7.07 -1.72
C LEU A 78 -5.55 -5.93 -1.92
N ALA A 79 -6.86 -6.21 -1.86
CA ALA A 79 -7.87 -5.17 -1.98
C ALA A 79 -7.80 -4.14 -0.85
N SER A 80 -7.59 -4.61 0.39
CA SER A 80 -7.44 -3.75 1.57
C SER A 80 -6.17 -2.91 1.49
N LEU A 81 -5.08 -3.49 0.99
CA LEU A 81 -3.81 -2.79 0.78
C LEU A 81 -3.90 -1.72 -0.30
N ALA A 82 -4.56 -1.99 -1.43
CA ALA A 82 -4.77 -1.00 -2.49
C ALA A 82 -5.53 0.23 -1.96
N GLU A 83 -6.53 0.00 -1.12
CA GLU A 83 -7.32 1.07 -0.50
C GLU A 83 -6.51 1.82 0.57
N GLY A 84 -5.77 1.11 1.43
CA GLY A 84 -4.85 1.73 2.40
C GLY A 84 -3.76 2.58 1.72
N LEU A 85 -3.24 2.13 0.58
CA LEU A 85 -2.27 2.88 -0.23
C LEU A 85 -2.88 4.17 -0.79
N VAL A 86 -4.10 4.10 -1.35
CA VAL A 86 -4.84 5.27 -1.83
C VAL A 86 -5.12 6.25 -0.70
N TRP A 87 -5.53 5.73 0.45
CA TRP A 87 -5.77 6.54 1.63
C TRP A 87 -4.48 7.25 2.07
N SER A 88 -3.34 6.57 2.10
CA SER A 88 -2.04 7.17 2.45
C SER A 88 -1.62 8.25 1.45
N PHE A 89 -1.94 8.09 0.17
CA PHE A 89 -1.67 9.08 -0.88
C PHE A 89 -2.56 10.31 -0.73
N ASN A 90 -3.86 10.12 -0.50
CA ASN A 90 -4.79 11.22 -0.25
C ASN A 90 -4.45 11.96 1.04
N TRP A 91 -3.99 11.25 2.08
CA TRP A 91 -3.47 11.87 3.30
C TRP A 91 -2.26 12.77 2.99
N ARG A 92 -1.24 12.27 2.27
CA ARG A 92 -0.09 13.08 1.81
C ARG A 92 -0.53 14.32 1.02
N LEU A 93 -1.44 14.13 0.05
CA LEU A 93 -1.96 15.23 -0.76
C LEU A 93 -2.69 16.29 0.09
N SER A 94 -3.48 15.85 1.06
CA SER A 94 -4.21 16.75 1.96
C SER A 94 -3.26 17.60 2.82
N LEU A 95 -2.10 17.08 3.18
CA LEU A 95 -1.03 17.81 3.87
C LEU A 95 -0.23 18.77 2.97
N GLY A 96 -0.54 18.81 1.67
CA GLY A 96 0.19 19.66 0.72
C GLY A 96 1.39 18.98 0.07
N LEU A 97 1.72 17.74 0.45
CA LEU A 97 2.81 17.00 -0.17
C LEU A 97 2.43 16.63 -1.60
N ARG A 98 3.34 16.82 -2.55
CA ARG A 98 3.15 16.47 -3.96
C ARG A 98 4.15 15.41 -4.39
N ARG A 99 3.75 14.60 -5.36
CA ARG A 99 4.53 13.46 -5.86
C ARG A 99 5.82 13.86 -6.58
N ASP A 100 5.89 15.10 -7.05
CA ASP A 100 7.08 15.71 -7.65
C ASP A 100 8.02 16.36 -6.63
N GLY A 101 7.77 16.16 -5.34
CA GLY A 101 8.57 16.70 -4.24
C GLY A 101 8.25 18.15 -3.87
N ARG A 102 7.30 18.80 -4.55
CA ARG A 102 6.81 20.11 -4.11
C ARG A 102 5.94 19.99 -2.87
N HIS A 103 5.90 21.05 -2.08
CA HIS A 103 5.01 21.19 -0.93
C HIS A 103 4.16 22.45 -1.14
N VAL A 104 2.84 22.27 -1.11
CA VAL A 104 1.86 23.36 -1.09
C VAL A 104 1.54 23.65 0.37
N GLU A 105 1.82 24.88 0.82
CA GLU A 105 1.45 25.32 2.17
C GLU A 105 -0.05 25.61 2.25
N SER A 106 -0.65 25.31 3.39
CA SER A 106 -2.03 25.70 3.68
C SER A 106 -2.06 27.10 4.30
N GLU A 107 -2.90 27.99 3.77
CA GLU A 107 -3.01 29.36 4.29
C GLU A 107 -3.61 29.41 5.70
N ASP A 108 -4.54 28.51 6.01
CA ASP A 108 -5.29 28.48 7.28
C ASP A 108 -4.98 27.24 8.14
N GLY A 109 -3.98 26.43 7.76
CA GLY A 109 -3.62 25.18 8.44
C GLY A 109 -4.60 24.02 8.22
N GLY A 110 -5.62 24.20 7.37
CA GLY A 110 -6.52 23.13 6.91
C GLY A 110 -5.94 22.28 5.77
N PRO A 111 -6.67 21.26 5.28
CA PRO A 111 -6.26 20.49 4.12
C PRO A 111 -6.03 21.39 2.89
N THR A 112 -4.97 21.13 2.13
CA THR A 112 -4.76 21.79 0.83
C THR A 112 -5.70 21.22 -0.22
N ASP A 113 -6.00 21.98 -1.27
CA ASP A 113 -6.75 21.47 -2.42
C ASP A 113 -5.93 20.42 -3.20
N TYR A 114 -6.57 19.29 -3.51
CA TYR A 114 -6.01 18.23 -4.33
C TYR A 114 -7.09 17.46 -5.09
N ILE A 115 -6.69 16.79 -6.17
CA ILE A 115 -7.54 15.80 -6.85
C ILE A 115 -7.33 14.46 -6.14
N PRO A 116 -8.38 13.86 -5.54
CA PRO A 116 -8.24 12.59 -4.85
C PRO A 116 -7.82 11.47 -5.80
N VAL A 117 -6.88 10.65 -5.32
CA VAL A 117 -6.59 9.34 -5.89
C VAL A 117 -7.73 8.40 -5.51
N VAL A 118 -8.10 7.51 -6.42
CA VAL A 118 -9.18 6.54 -6.22
C VAL A 118 -8.64 5.11 -6.27
N SER A 119 -9.29 4.21 -5.55
CA SER A 119 -8.96 2.78 -5.55
C SER A 119 -9.41 2.11 -6.86
N PRO A 120 -8.72 1.03 -7.28
CA PRO A 120 -9.17 0.21 -8.39
C PRO A 120 -10.61 -0.26 -8.20
N ALA A 121 -11.36 -0.38 -9.30
CA ALA A 121 -12.75 -0.86 -9.23
C ALA A 121 -12.86 -2.26 -8.62
N TRP A 122 -11.89 -3.15 -8.89
CA TRP A 122 -11.89 -4.53 -8.43
C TRP A 122 -11.80 -4.68 -6.91
N THR A 123 -11.30 -3.67 -6.17
CA THR A 123 -11.19 -3.79 -4.71
C THR A 123 -12.56 -3.94 -4.05
N LYS A 124 -13.62 -3.39 -4.67
CA LYS A 124 -15.01 -3.49 -4.21
C LYS A 124 -15.59 -4.90 -4.33
N GLU A 125 -15.01 -5.73 -5.18
CA GLU A 125 -15.47 -7.10 -5.45
C GLU A 125 -14.76 -8.14 -4.57
N ALA A 126 -13.72 -7.73 -3.82
CA ALA A 126 -13.02 -8.62 -2.92
C ALA A 126 -13.93 -9.07 -1.76
N PRO A 127 -13.84 -10.34 -1.34
CA PRO A 127 -14.74 -10.89 -0.34
C PRO A 127 -14.47 -10.33 1.05
N VAL A 128 -15.50 -10.40 1.90
CA VAL A 128 -15.34 -10.36 3.36
C VAL A 128 -15.05 -11.80 3.80
N LEU A 129 -14.01 -12.00 4.61
CA LEU A 129 -13.62 -13.36 5.04
C LEU A 129 -14.55 -13.89 6.14
N ASP A 130 -14.87 -15.18 6.07
CA ASP A 130 -15.73 -15.85 7.06
C ASP A 130 -15.08 -15.89 8.45
N GLU A 131 -13.77 -16.13 8.50
CA GLU A 131 -12.96 -16.12 9.72
C GLU A 131 -12.06 -14.88 9.77
N ARG A 132 -11.81 -14.36 10.99
CA ARG A 132 -10.97 -13.17 11.16
C ARG A 132 -9.52 -13.52 10.85
N LEU A 133 -8.98 -12.97 9.78
CA LEU A 133 -7.58 -13.14 9.41
C LEU A 133 -6.72 -12.15 10.21
N ILE A 134 -5.78 -12.66 11.00
CA ILE A 134 -4.81 -11.85 11.74
C ILE A 134 -3.49 -11.86 10.98
N LEU A 135 -3.19 -10.78 10.27
CA LEU A 135 -1.97 -10.71 9.44
C LEU A 135 -0.69 -10.56 10.28
N HIS A 136 -0.77 -9.84 11.40
CA HIS A 136 0.39 -9.60 12.26
C HIS A 136 0.02 -9.95 13.69
N LYS A 137 0.90 -10.68 14.37
CA LYS A 137 0.76 -10.89 15.82
C LYS A 137 1.23 -9.63 16.51
N TYR A 138 0.30 -8.90 17.11
CA TYR A 138 0.64 -7.82 18.02
C TYR A 138 1.39 -8.43 19.23
N SER A 139 2.43 -7.75 19.70
CA SER A 139 3.14 -8.12 20.92
C SER A 139 2.20 -8.12 22.14
N ASP A 140 1.14 -7.31 22.08
CA ASP A 140 0.05 -7.28 23.03
C ASP A 140 -1.11 -8.18 22.51
N PRO A 141 -1.44 -9.28 23.21
CA PRO A 141 -2.52 -10.18 22.81
C PRO A 141 -3.91 -9.55 22.87
N ASP A 142 -4.07 -8.41 23.56
CA ASP A 142 -5.34 -7.67 23.65
C ASP A 142 -5.43 -6.54 22.62
N ASP A 143 -4.40 -6.35 21.78
CA ASP A 143 -4.43 -5.34 20.72
C ASP A 143 -5.42 -5.77 19.62
N THR A 144 -6.51 -5.02 19.54
CA THR A 144 -7.59 -5.21 18.57
C THR A 144 -7.58 -4.16 17.47
N ARG A 145 -6.56 -3.29 17.44
CA ARG A 145 -6.47 -2.22 16.44
C ARG A 145 -6.36 -2.81 15.05
N SER A 146 -7.05 -2.18 14.12
CA SER A 146 -7.05 -2.52 12.71
C SER A 146 -7.37 -1.28 11.91
N ASP A 147 -6.77 -1.15 10.73
CA ASP A 147 -7.12 -0.06 9.82
C ASP A 147 -8.48 -0.34 9.15
N PRO A 148 -9.33 0.68 8.94
CA PRO A 148 -10.71 0.49 8.45
C PRO A 148 -10.82 -0.27 7.12
N ASP A 149 -9.82 -0.14 6.25
CA ASP A 149 -9.79 -0.82 4.94
C ASP A 149 -9.57 -2.32 5.05
N PHE A 150 -8.97 -2.80 6.13
CA PHE A 150 -8.78 -4.22 6.44
C PHE A 150 -9.95 -4.76 7.27
N ASP A 151 -10.41 -3.98 8.25
CA ASP A 151 -11.48 -4.38 9.16
C ASP A 151 -12.79 -4.70 8.43
N LYS A 152 -13.12 -3.94 7.38
CA LYS A 152 -14.33 -4.18 6.56
C LYS A 152 -14.32 -5.52 5.81
N ARG A 153 -13.16 -6.18 5.70
CA ARG A 153 -13.00 -7.52 5.11
C ARG A 153 -12.73 -8.61 6.15
N ASN A 154 -12.95 -8.31 7.43
CA ASN A 154 -12.65 -9.20 8.55
C ASN A 154 -11.15 -9.54 8.67
N ILE A 155 -10.29 -8.57 8.33
CA ILE A 155 -8.83 -8.69 8.48
C ILE A 155 -8.38 -7.73 9.57
N GLN A 156 -7.54 -8.22 10.47
CA GLN A 156 -6.82 -7.40 11.43
C GLN A 156 -5.41 -7.12 10.94
N ALA A 157 -5.14 -5.86 10.60
CA ALA A 157 -3.83 -5.40 10.19
C ALA A 157 -3.66 -3.90 10.44
N THR A 158 -2.41 -3.46 10.55
CA THR A 158 -2.04 -2.05 10.63
C THR A 158 -1.16 -1.69 9.45
N THR A 159 -1.47 -0.55 8.83
CA THR A 159 -0.73 0.03 7.71
C THR A 159 -0.17 1.41 8.07
N ALA A 160 0.13 1.62 9.37
CA ALA A 160 0.80 2.83 9.84
C ALA A 160 2.07 3.15 9.02
N ALA A 161 2.85 2.13 8.66
CA ALA A 161 4.04 2.26 7.81
C ALA A 161 3.77 2.75 6.37
N LEU A 162 2.53 2.73 5.87
CA LEU A 162 2.21 3.38 4.58
C LEU A 162 2.25 4.91 4.67
N ARG A 163 2.22 5.48 5.88
CA ARG A 163 2.20 6.93 6.13
C ARG A 163 3.54 7.49 6.56
N THR A 164 4.55 6.66 6.81
CA THR A 164 5.87 7.15 7.18
C THR A 164 6.49 7.82 5.95
N VAL A 165 6.94 9.06 6.14
CA VAL A 165 7.56 9.93 5.13
C VAL A 165 8.93 10.36 5.62
#